data_AF-A0A6A6KPK3-F1
#
_entry.id   AF-A0A6A6KPK3-F1
#
_cell.length_a   1.000
_cell.length_b   1.000
_cell.length_c   1.000
_cell.angle_alpha   90.00
_cell.angle_beta   90.00
_cell.angle_gamma   90.00
#
_symmetry.space_group_name_H-M   'P 1'
#
loop_
_entity.id
_entity.type
_entity.pdbx_description
1 polymer ?
#
loop_
_entity_poly.entity_id
_entity_poly.type
_entity_poly.pdbx_seq_one_letter_code
_entity_poly.pdbx_strand_id
1 'polypeptide(L)'
;MRSTVKIYPRKSTFTHHRGLHGGLSLPAMGGVSGGWHRRLQCQAGSSEVPQRKSPATPRTARQLKIPGSDSDSLSPNPTSKTPKDKSPKVPERRSPRSPATEKKRPSRVSELESQLVQLQEDLRKAKDQLNTSETWKRRAQQEAEDTKTQLLAMSAKLEESQQQLMELSTSEDVLVQELRKISHDRDKAWQSELEAVQKQHSFDSAALASAMNEIQKLKGQLEMVAESEAAQTKHAESAHAELQGLRMELTETLSLVEKLKIDLSDCRASEAQALQLVSKTQKQLETANATAAMLRSDGIKAMEAYNSMSLELEQSKAQIRSLEELVSKLQSDLANSGVKNLLSPTGDVEHAGESGENEERNQLKEELNSLKFEVGQLRSALEVSETRYQEEYIQSTLQIRSAYEQVEKVKLESGKREAELEAELEKAKSNIEELRANLMDKETELLSVSEENEGLNLKIEKNQPHERESELAMEMKKLEHDLAELKASLLDKETQLQSVTEQNEMLKMEVKKGELERSKVHDEAVTLAETAKAAEREALVKLGHLTEEQIIVAEEQHE
;
A
#
# COMPACT_ATOMS: atom_id res chain seq x y z
N MET A 1 35.85 -24.92 -32.12
CA MET A 1 35.56 -25.63 -30.85
C MET A 1 34.14 -25.25 -30.40
N ARG A 2 33.47 -26.08 -29.59
CA ARG A 2 32.01 -25.96 -29.34
C ARG A 2 31.67 -24.80 -28.38
N SER A 3 30.81 -23.89 -28.80
CA SER A 3 30.16 -22.90 -27.92
C SER A 3 28.76 -23.39 -27.54
N THR A 4 28.59 -23.81 -26.28
CA THR A 4 27.28 -24.18 -25.72
C THR A 4 26.56 -22.95 -25.20
N VAL A 5 25.51 -22.50 -25.91
CA VAL A 5 24.58 -21.47 -25.43
C VAL A 5 23.64 -22.09 -24.40
N LYS A 6 23.68 -21.61 -23.15
CA LYS A 6 22.69 -21.96 -22.12
C LYS A 6 21.54 -20.97 -22.16
N ILE A 7 20.34 -21.46 -22.50
CA ILE A 7 19.09 -20.70 -22.41
C ILE A 7 18.47 -20.99 -21.04
N TYR A 8 18.18 -19.94 -20.26
CA TYR A 8 17.37 -20.03 -19.04
C TYR A 8 15.96 -19.51 -19.31
N PRO A 9 14.89 -20.24 -18.93
CA PRO A 9 13.52 -19.76 -19.08
C PRO A 9 13.18 -18.77 -17.95
N ARG A 10 12.69 -17.57 -18.31
CA ARG A 10 12.03 -16.67 -17.36
C ARG A 10 10.70 -17.32 -16.92
N LYS A 11 10.52 -17.53 -15.61
CA LYS A 11 9.20 -17.81 -15.04
C LYS A 11 8.46 -16.50 -14.88
N SER A 12 7.29 -16.37 -15.52
CA SER A 12 6.33 -15.31 -15.23
C SER A 12 5.50 -15.73 -14.02
N THR A 13 5.46 -14.90 -12.97
CA THR A 13 4.60 -15.10 -11.80
C THR A 13 3.49 -14.07 -11.82
N PHE A 14 2.27 -14.54 -12.08
CA PHE A 14 1.06 -13.71 -12.12
C PHE A 14 0.52 -13.57 -10.68
N THR A 15 0.70 -12.40 -10.07
CA THR A 15 0.17 -12.09 -8.73
C THR A 15 -1.11 -11.26 -8.83
N HIS A 16 -2.25 -11.86 -8.50
CA HIS A 16 -3.47 -11.10 -8.21
C HIS A 16 -3.25 -10.20 -6.98
N HIS A 17 -3.43 -8.88 -7.13
CA HIS A 17 -3.70 -8.02 -5.98
C HIS A 17 -5.16 -7.60 -5.95
N ARG A 18 -5.81 -7.98 -4.85
CA ARG A 18 -7.19 -7.65 -4.49
C ARG A 18 -7.21 -6.21 -3.96
N GLY A 19 -8.03 -5.34 -4.56
CA GLY A 19 -8.17 -3.96 -4.09
C GLY A 19 -8.88 -3.86 -2.75
N LEU A 20 -8.45 -2.91 -1.92
CA LEU A 20 -9.19 -2.41 -0.76
C LEU A 20 -9.12 -0.88 -0.75
N HIS A 21 -10.26 -0.23 -0.97
CA HIS A 21 -10.43 1.19 -0.67
C HIS A 21 -10.53 1.39 0.85
N GLY A 22 -10.03 2.53 1.34
CA GLY A 22 -10.06 2.87 2.76
C GLY A 22 -9.41 4.22 3.04
N GLY A 23 -9.98 5.29 2.48
CA GLY A 23 -9.51 6.65 2.76
C GLY A 23 -10.02 7.16 4.10
N LEU A 24 -9.12 7.69 4.94
CA LEU A 24 -9.47 8.53 6.09
C LEU A 24 -8.51 9.72 6.15
N SER A 25 -9.06 10.91 5.96
CA SER A 25 -8.34 12.18 6.05
C SER A 25 -7.96 12.50 7.50
N LEU A 26 -6.72 12.93 7.71
CA LEU A 26 -6.24 13.54 8.96
C LEU A 26 -5.90 15.02 8.72
N PRO A 27 -6.41 15.96 9.51
CA PRO A 27 -5.83 17.29 9.62
C PRO A 27 -4.70 17.28 10.68
N ALA A 28 -3.55 17.84 10.34
CA ALA A 28 -2.49 18.09 11.30
C ALA A 28 -2.75 19.39 12.09
N MET A 29 -2.41 19.41 13.39
CA MET A 29 -1.91 20.59 14.14
C MET A 29 -1.63 20.23 15.61
N GLY A 30 -0.61 20.86 16.21
CA GLY A 30 -0.47 21.01 17.66
C GLY A 30 0.29 19.92 18.43
N GLY A 31 1.61 20.08 18.56
CA GLY A 31 2.40 19.33 19.53
C GLY A 31 2.51 20.05 20.88
N VAL A 32 2.46 19.31 21.99
CA VAL A 32 2.94 19.76 23.31
C VAL A 32 3.71 18.62 23.97
N SER A 33 4.92 18.92 24.46
CA SER A 33 5.78 17.99 25.19
C SER A 33 5.34 17.88 26.65
N GLY A 34 5.33 16.66 27.21
CA GLY A 34 4.94 16.42 28.61
C GLY A 34 5.18 14.98 29.04
N GLY A 35 6.41 14.67 29.44
CA GLY A 35 6.78 13.31 29.84
C GLY A 35 6.40 12.96 31.29
N TRP A 36 6.07 11.70 31.53
CA TRP A 36 6.09 11.09 32.86
C TRP A 36 6.78 9.73 32.83
N HIS A 37 7.95 9.64 33.45
CA HIS A 37 8.55 8.37 33.82
C HIS A 37 7.85 7.79 35.06
N ARG A 38 7.47 6.51 35.01
CA ARG A 38 7.66 5.64 36.17
C ARG A 38 7.92 4.18 35.78
N ARG A 39 9.20 3.82 35.83
CA ARG A 39 9.72 2.45 35.91
C ARG A 39 9.25 1.80 37.22
N LEU A 40 8.88 0.52 37.19
CA LEU A 40 9.15 -0.43 38.26
C LEU A 40 9.08 -1.88 37.73
N GLN A 41 10.23 -2.56 37.76
CA GLN A 41 10.38 -4.01 37.62
C GLN A 41 11.43 -4.44 38.66
N CYS A 42 11.13 -5.50 39.43
CA CYS A 42 12.04 -6.24 40.32
C CYS A 42 11.34 -7.53 40.82
N GLN A 43 12.06 -8.47 41.42
CA GLN A 43 12.66 -9.60 40.70
C GLN A 43 13.05 -10.72 41.68
N ALA A 44 12.62 -11.97 41.41
CA ALA A 44 12.89 -13.18 42.21
C ALA A 44 12.25 -13.19 43.62
N GLY A 45 11.82 -14.30 44.25
CA GLY A 45 12.41 -15.65 44.42
C GLY A 45 12.71 -15.82 45.92
N SER A 46 12.66 -16.97 46.61
CA SER A 46 12.50 -18.41 46.27
C SER A 46 12.05 -19.19 47.56
N SER A 47 11.92 -20.52 47.47
CA SER A 47 11.91 -21.63 48.48
C SER A 47 12.00 -21.32 50.02
N GLU A 48 11.51 -22.13 50.97
CA GLU A 48 11.31 -23.60 50.97
C GLU A 48 10.30 -24.11 52.06
N VAL A 49 10.06 -25.42 52.09
CA VAL A 49 9.03 -26.20 52.83
C VAL A 49 9.41 -26.47 54.32
N PRO A 50 8.52 -27.02 55.18
CA PRO A 50 8.49 -28.49 55.32
C PRO A 50 7.12 -29.18 55.59
N GLN A 51 6.90 -30.28 54.86
CA GLN A 51 6.31 -31.56 55.30
C GLN A 51 4.83 -31.71 55.77
N ARG A 52 4.04 -32.27 54.83
CA ARG A 52 3.42 -33.64 54.84
C ARG A 52 2.04 -33.91 55.51
N LYS A 53 1.18 -34.54 54.67
CA LYS A 53 0.05 -35.49 54.91
C LYS A 53 -1.40 -34.96 55.01
N SER A 54 -2.21 -35.38 54.03
CA SER A 54 -3.68 -35.56 54.01
C SER A 54 -4.14 -36.66 55.02
N PRO A 55 -5.43 -37.03 55.22
CA PRO A 55 -6.63 -36.76 54.38
C PRO A 55 -7.99 -36.51 55.13
N ALA A 56 -9.07 -36.43 54.34
CA ALA A 56 -10.46 -36.86 54.62
C ALA A 56 -11.37 -36.11 55.63
N THR A 57 -12.68 -36.20 55.36
CA THR A 57 -13.86 -35.68 56.11
C THR A 57 -14.39 -36.73 57.13
N PRO A 58 -15.59 -36.63 57.77
CA PRO A 58 -16.54 -35.52 58.05
C PRO A 58 -17.06 -35.46 59.54
N ARG A 59 -17.87 -34.43 59.89
CA ARG A 59 -19.03 -34.37 60.86
C ARG A 59 -19.19 -32.92 61.41
N THR A 60 -20.35 -32.40 61.87
CA THR A 60 -21.44 -33.03 62.66
C THR A 60 -22.77 -32.22 62.60
N ALA A 61 -23.91 -32.89 62.88
CA ALA A 61 -25.14 -32.40 63.53
C ALA A 61 -26.08 -31.41 62.77
N ARG A 62 -27.43 -31.52 62.85
CA ARG A 62 -28.31 -32.41 63.68
C ARG A 62 -29.75 -32.50 63.10
N GLN A 63 -30.41 -33.66 63.30
CA GLN A 63 -31.88 -33.90 63.41
C GLN A 63 -32.78 -33.63 62.17
N LEU A 64 -33.81 -34.42 61.81
CA LEU A 64 -34.49 -35.59 62.42
C LEU A 64 -34.84 -36.67 61.34
N LYS A 65 -35.27 -37.87 61.76
CA LYS A 65 -35.45 -39.11 60.96
C LYS A 65 -36.79 -39.79 61.39
N ILE A 66 -37.75 -40.22 60.55
CA ILE A 66 -37.90 -41.47 59.71
C ILE A 66 -37.14 -42.70 60.30
N PRO A 67 -37.58 -43.99 60.20
CA PRO A 67 -38.40 -44.60 59.14
C PRO A 67 -39.33 -45.79 59.53
N GLY A 68 -39.83 -46.51 58.50
CA GLY A 68 -40.38 -47.86 58.61
C GLY A 68 -39.46 -48.93 57.96
N SER A 69 -40.07 -50.04 57.52
CA SER A 69 -39.51 -51.26 56.89
C SER A 69 -38.91 -52.35 57.80
N ASP A 70 -39.75 -53.36 58.07
CA ASP A 70 -39.59 -54.79 57.74
C ASP A 70 -38.19 -55.41 57.67
N SER A 71 -37.96 -56.46 58.48
CA SER A 71 -37.64 -57.83 57.99
C SER A 71 -37.61 -58.84 59.15
N ASP A 72 -38.10 -60.05 58.90
CA ASP A 72 -38.25 -61.14 59.88
C ASP A 72 -36.94 -61.83 60.29
N SER A 73 -36.87 -62.29 61.56
CA SER A 73 -36.70 -63.74 61.87
C SER A 73 -36.62 -64.07 63.38
N LEU A 74 -37.58 -64.91 63.82
CA LEU A 74 -37.50 -66.01 64.82
C LEU A 74 -36.68 -65.79 66.13
N SER A 75 -37.32 -65.58 67.31
CA SER A 75 -37.87 -66.59 68.27
C SER A 75 -36.79 -67.27 69.17
N PRO A 76 -37.01 -67.56 70.50
CA PRO A 76 -38.28 -67.79 71.22
C PRO A 76 -38.48 -67.13 72.64
N ASN A 77 -39.70 -67.36 73.17
CA ASN A 77 -40.33 -67.07 74.48
C ASN A 77 -39.55 -67.55 75.76
N PRO A 78 -39.95 -67.25 77.05
CA PRO A 78 -41.31 -66.93 77.57
C PRO A 78 -41.49 -65.98 78.80
N THR A 79 -42.75 -65.93 79.29
CA THR A 79 -43.26 -65.68 80.69
C THR A 79 -43.56 -64.27 81.26
N SER A 80 -44.86 -63.92 81.18
CA SER A 80 -45.77 -63.54 82.30
C SER A 80 -45.59 -62.24 83.13
N LYS A 81 -46.60 -61.35 83.12
CA LYS A 81 -47.68 -61.25 84.16
C LYS A 81 -48.64 -60.06 83.91
N THR A 82 -49.86 -60.17 84.43
CA THR A 82 -51.02 -59.24 84.30
C THR A 82 -50.93 -58.00 85.21
N PRO A 83 -51.80 -56.99 85.05
CA PRO A 83 -53.02 -56.95 85.89
C PRO A 83 -54.34 -56.57 85.16
N LYS A 84 -55.45 -56.68 85.90
CA LYS A 84 -56.86 -56.57 85.49
C LYS A 84 -57.49 -55.20 85.85
N ASP A 85 -58.78 -55.10 85.52
CA ASP A 85 -59.86 -54.30 86.18
C ASP A 85 -60.11 -52.91 85.55
N LYS A 86 -61.35 -52.47 85.25
CA LYS A 86 -62.65 -52.72 85.90
C LYS A 86 -63.84 -52.77 84.91
N SER A 87 -64.94 -53.42 85.31
CA SER A 87 -66.26 -53.39 84.63
C SER A 87 -67.08 -52.13 84.96
N PRO A 88 -68.31 -52.00 84.41
CA PRO A 88 -69.48 -52.20 85.28
C PRO A 88 -70.44 -53.32 84.85
N LYS A 89 -71.09 -53.94 85.84
CA LYS A 89 -72.12 -54.99 85.72
C LYS A 89 -73.51 -54.34 85.60
N VAL A 90 -74.41 -54.81 84.74
CA VAL A 90 -75.36 -55.93 84.96
C VAL A 90 -76.16 -55.81 86.27
N PRO A 91 -77.50 -55.73 86.16
CA PRO A 91 -78.35 -56.59 86.97
C PRO A 91 -79.24 -57.48 86.09
N GLU A 92 -78.87 -58.76 85.95
CA GLU A 92 -79.83 -59.79 85.60
C GLU A 92 -80.90 -59.86 86.69
N ARG A 93 -82.15 -59.51 86.34
CA ARG A 93 -83.31 -60.01 87.08
C ARG A 93 -84.36 -60.56 86.13
N ARG A 94 -84.35 -61.89 86.06
CA ARG A 94 -85.43 -62.78 85.62
C ARG A 94 -85.77 -62.73 84.13
N SER A 95 -85.25 -63.74 83.43
CA SER A 95 -86.15 -64.59 82.63
C SER A 95 -87.15 -65.26 83.59
N PRO A 96 -88.47 -64.99 83.49
CA PRO A 96 -89.48 -65.73 84.21
C PRO A 96 -89.93 -66.91 83.35
N ARG A 97 -89.39 -68.07 83.68
CA ARG A 97 -90.00 -69.41 83.59
C ARG A 97 -91.47 -69.39 83.13
N SER A 98 -91.73 -69.97 81.95
CA SER A 98 -93.07 -70.25 81.44
C SER A 98 -93.92 -70.99 82.49
N PRO A 99 -95.08 -70.46 82.92
CA PRO A 99 -96.10 -71.25 83.57
C PRO A 99 -96.90 -71.98 82.48
N ALA A 100 -96.84 -73.30 82.47
CA ALA A 100 -97.84 -74.09 81.76
C ALA A 100 -99.16 -73.98 82.54
N THR A 101 -100.06 -73.12 82.07
CA THR A 101 -101.48 -73.16 82.48
C THR A 101 -102.35 -73.10 81.26
N GLU A 102 -103.04 -74.21 80.99
CA GLU A 102 -104.15 -74.24 80.05
C GLU A 102 -105.19 -73.18 80.44
N LYS A 103 -105.63 -72.35 79.48
CA LYS A 103 -107.06 -72.09 79.16
C LYS A 103 -107.22 -70.89 78.22
N LYS A 104 -107.51 -71.22 76.95
CA LYS A 104 -108.37 -70.52 75.98
C LYS A 104 -108.69 -69.03 76.22
N ARG A 105 -108.12 -68.13 75.41
CA ARG A 105 -108.82 -67.22 74.44
C ARG A 105 -107.83 -66.20 73.79
N PRO A 106 -108.20 -65.53 72.66
CA PRO A 106 -107.21 -65.12 71.65
C PRO A 106 -106.75 -63.64 71.70
N SER A 107 -105.46 -63.39 71.44
CA SER A 107 -104.92 -62.06 71.05
C SER A 107 -103.47 -62.09 70.50
N ARG A 108 -102.67 -63.11 70.83
CA ARG A 108 -101.22 -63.21 70.52
C ARG A 108 -100.84 -63.21 69.02
N VAL A 109 -101.81 -63.33 68.12
CA VAL A 109 -101.56 -63.38 66.66
C VAL A 109 -101.20 -61.98 66.14
N SER A 110 -101.92 -60.94 66.55
CA SER A 110 -101.73 -59.57 66.02
C SER A 110 -100.42 -58.90 66.43
N GLU A 111 -99.81 -59.33 67.54
CA GLU A 111 -98.46 -58.90 67.93
C GLU A 111 -97.37 -59.56 67.06
N LEU A 112 -97.59 -60.80 66.62
CA LEU A 112 -96.68 -61.48 65.69
C LEU A 112 -96.87 -60.97 64.26
N GLU A 113 -98.10 -60.61 63.87
CA GLU A 113 -98.40 -59.96 62.58
C GLU A 113 -97.73 -58.57 62.48
N SER A 114 -97.81 -57.73 63.53
CA SER A 114 -97.13 -56.43 63.53
C SER A 114 -95.61 -56.55 63.52
N GLN A 115 -95.04 -57.54 64.23
CA GLN A 115 -93.62 -57.87 64.14
C GLN A 115 -93.21 -58.36 62.73
N LEU A 116 -94.04 -59.16 62.07
CA LEU A 116 -93.79 -59.58 60.68
C LEU A 116 -93.84 -58.40 59.71
N VAL A 117 -94.82 -57.50 59.82
CA VAL A 117 -94.90 -56.29 58.99
C VAL A 117 -93.70 -55.37 59.24
N GLN A 118 -93.30 -55.17 60.50
CA GLN A 118 -92.11 -54.40 60.84
C GLN A 118 -90.83 -55.02 60.25
N LEU A 119 -90.64 -56.34 60.39
CA LEU A 119 -89.50 -57.05 59.80
C LEU A 119 -89.52 -57.02 58.26
N GLN A 120 -90.69 -57.06 57.65
CA GLN A 120 -90.85 -56.97 56.19
C GLN A 120 -90.52 -55.57 55.66
N GLU A 121 -90.92 -54.52 56.39
CA GLU A 121 -90.58 -53.13 56.08
C GLU A 121 -89.10 -52.82 56.37
N ASP A 122 -88.52 -53.35 57.44
CA ASP A 122 -87.08 -53.19 57.71
C ASP A 122 -86.22 -54.01 56.74
N LEU A 123 -86.70 -55.17 56.27
CA LEU A 123 -86.10 -55.89 55.15
C LEU A 123 -86.18 -55.08 53.84
N ARG A 124 -87.28 -54.35 53.61
CA ARG A 124 -87.40 -53.44 52.46
C ARG A 124 -86.40 -52.28 52.57
N LYS A 125 -86.34 -51.59 53.71
CA LYS A 125 -85.34 -50.53 53.98
C LYS A 125 -83.91 -51.04 53.86
N ALA A 126 -83.60 -52.23 54.37
CA ALA A 126 -82.27 -52.82 54.26
C ALA A 126 -81.90 -53.16 52.80
N LYS A 127 -82.87 -53.62 51.99
CA LYS A 127 -82.69 -53.81 50.54
C LYS A 127 -82.49 -52.47 49.82
N ASP A 128 -83.26 -51.45 50.14
CA ASP A 128 -83.14 -50.11 49.54
C ASP A 128 -81.80 -49.44 49.94
N GLN A 129 -81.34 -49.63 51.19
CA GLN A 129 -80.01 -49.22 51.66
C GLN A 129 -78.88 -50.03 50.99
N LEU A 130 -79.04 -51.33 50.80
CA LEU A 130 -78.08 -52.17 50.07
C LEU A 130 -77.98 -51.72 48.61
N ASN A 131 -79.12 -51.52 47.93
CA ASN A 131 -79.18 -51.04 46.54
C ASN A 131 -78.49 -49.67 46.40
N THR A 132 -78.78 -48.72 47.29
CA THR A 132 -78.12 -47.41 47.27
C THR A 132 -76.62 -47.51 47.56
N SER A 133 -76.21 -48.28 48.56
CA SER A 133 -74.78 -48.57 48.84
C SER A 133 -74.08 -49.23 47.64
N GLU A 134 -74.74 -50.16 46.95
CA GLU A 134 -74.20 -50.81 45.76
C GLU A 134 -74.06 -49.83 44.58
N THR A 135 -75.03 -48.92 44.37
CA THR A 135 -74.85 -47.85 43.37
C THR A 135 -73.71 -46.91 43.70
N TRP A 136 -73.50 -46.56 44.98
CA TRP A 136 -72.34 -45.77 45.41
C TRP A 136 -71.02 -46.51 45.19
N LYS A 137 -70.97 -47.81 45.51
CA LYS A 137 -69.80 -48.67 45.21
C LYS A 137 -69.50 -48.69 43.71
N ARG A 138 -70.52 -48.87 42.85
CA ARG A 138 -70.34 -48.88 41.38
C ARG A 138 -69.85 -47.52 40.85
N ARG A 139 -70.36 -46.39 41.34
CA ARG A 139 -69.86 -45.05 40.98
C ARG A 139 -68.40 -44.87 41.41
N ALA A 140 -68.08 -45.13 42.67
CA ALA A 140 -66.71 -45.01 43.18
C ALA A 140 -65.72 -45.91 42.43
N GLN A 141 -66.15 -47.10 41.99
CA GLN A 141 -65.33 -47.99 41.16
C GLN A 141 -65.13 -47.43 39.73
N GLN A 142 -66.17 -46.86 39.11
CA GLN A 142 -66.03 -46.20 37.81
C GLN A 142 -65.11 -44.98 37.90
N GLU A 143 -65.30 -44.12 38.90
CA GLU A 143 -64.46 -42.95 39.16
C GLU A 143 -62.98 -43.36 39.42
N ALA A 144 -62.74 -44.49 40.08
CA ALA A 144 -61.39 -45.03 40.28
C ALA A 144 -60.74 -45.55 38.98
N GLU A 145 -61.49 -46.19 38.08
CA GLU A 145 -60.96 -46.62 36.77
C GLU A 145 -60.82 -45.42 35.80
N ASP A 146 -61.71 -44.43 35.84
CA ASP A 146 -61.62 -43.19 35.07
C ASP A 146 -60.39 -42.36 35.50
N THR A 147 -60.16 -42.19 36.80
CA THR A 147 -58.95 -41.51 37.30
C THR A 147 -57.66 -42.28 37.00
N LYS A 148 -57.70 -43.62 37.02
CA LYS A 148 -56.57 -44.48 36.61
C LYS A 148 -56.26 -44.38 35.12
N THR A 149 -57.27 -44.34 34.24
CA THR A 149 -57.05 -44.13 32.80
C THR A 149 -56.54 -42.73 32.50
N GLN A 150 -57.03 -41.70 33.19
CA GLN A 150 -56.47 -40.34 33.13
C GLN A 150 -55.02 -40.30 33.60
N LEU A 151 -54.68 -40.98 34.71
CA LEU A 151 -53.31 -41.04 35.23
C LEU A 151 -52.36 -41.73 34.24
N LEU A 152 -52.79 -42.83 33.60
CA LEU A 152 -52.01 -43.48 32.54
C LEU A 152 -51.78 -42.56 31.34
N ALA A 153 -52.81 -41.83 30.89
CA ALA A 153 -52.69 -40.86 29.80
C ALA A 153 -51.75 -39.69 30.17
N MET A 154 -51.79 -39.22 31.42
CA MET A 154 -50.87 -38.20 31.92
C MET A 154 -49.43 -38.72 32.05
N SER A 155 -49.22 -39.97 32.48
CA SER A 155 -47.88 -40.57 32.52
C SER A 155 -47.28 -40.77 31.13
N ALA A 156 -48.10 -41.13 30.13
CA ALA A 156 -47.63 -41.26 28.75
C ALA A 156 -47.16 -39.91 28.16
N LYS A 157 -47.88 -38.82 28.45
CA LYS A 157 -47.47 -37.45 28.06
C LYS A 157 -46.22 -36.98 28.81
N LEU A 158 -46.07 -37.37 30.08
CA LEU A 158 -44.86 -37.08 30.85
C LEU A 158 -43.64 -37.77 30.23
N GLU A 159 -43.76 -39.06 29.88
CA GLU A 159 -42.69 -39.81 29.21
C GLU A 159 -42.36 -39.22 27.83
N GLU A 160 -43.36 -38.86 27.02
CA GLU A 160 -43.17 -38.21 25.71
C GLU A 160 -42.43 -36.86 25.84
N SER A 161 -42.85 -36.01 26.78
CA SER A 161 -42.17 -34.73 27.02
C SER A 161 -40.75 -34.89 27.61
N GLN A 162 -40.52 -35.93 28.41
CA GLN A 162 -39.17 -36.30 28.87
C GLN A 162 -38.28 -36.76 27.70
N GLN A 163 -38.81 -37.57 26.78
CA GLN A 163 -38.08 -38.00 25.58
C GLN A 163 -37.76 -36.81 24.66
N GLN A 164 -38.73 -35.90 24.44
CA GLN A 164 -38.50 -34.66 23.67
C GLN A 164 -37.43 -33.77 24.30
N LEU A 165 -37.40 -33.63 25.64
CA LEU A 165 -36.35 -32.90 26.36
C LEU A 165 -34.98 -33.53 26.19
N MET A 166 -34.88 -34.86 26.20
CA MET A 166 -33.62 -35.58 25.93
C MET A 166 -33.14 -35.35 24.48
N GLU A 167 -34.04 -35.43 23.50
CA GLU A 167 -33.72 -35.16 22.09
C GLU A 167 -33.23 -33.71 21.90
N LEU A 168 -33.94 -32.73 22.48
CA LEU A 168 -33.52 -31.33 22.48
C LEU A 168 -32.12 -31.17 23.10
N SER A 169 -31.88 -31.72 24.29
CA SER A 169 -30.56 -31.69 24.95
C SER A 169 -29.45 -32.27 24.08
N THR A 170 -29.68 -33.40 23.41
CA THR A 170 -28.67 -34.01 22.53
C THR A 170 -28.40 -33.19 21.28
N SER A 171 -29.43 -32.54 20.71
CA SER A 171 -29.25 -31.64 19.56
C SER A 171 -28.56 -30.33 19.94
N GLU A 172 -28.85 -29.79 21.12
CA GLU A 172 -28.13 -28.63 21.69
C GLU A 172 -26.65 -28.96 21.93
N ASP A 173 -26.33 -30.12 22.51
CA ASP A 173 -24.95 -30.58 22.71
C ASP A 173 -24.16 -30.67 21.39
N VAL A 174 -24.80 -31.09 20.28
CA VAL A 174 -24.19 -31.11 18.95
C VAL A 174 -23.95 -29.68 18.43
N LEU A 175 -24.95 -28.79 18.50
CA LEU A 175 -24.80 -27.39 18.09
C LEU A 175 -23.70 -26.67 18.88
N VAL A 176 -23.58 -26.93 20.19
CA VAL A 176 -22.51 -26.39 21.04
C VAL A 176 -21.13 -26.91 20.60
N GLN A 177 -21.01 -28.18 20.17
CA GLN A 177 -19.76 -28.72 19.63
C GLN A 177 -19.41 -28.10 18.27
N GLU A 178 -20.38 -27.92 17.38
CA GLU A 178 -20.18 -27.26 16.09
C GLU A 178 -19.76 -25.80 16.26
N LEU A 179 -20.41 -25.04 17.14
CA LEU A 179 -20.03 -23.65 17.45
C LEU A 179 -18.59 -23.55 18.01
N ARG A 180 -18.19 -24.47 18.90
CA ARG A 180 -16.80 -24.56 19.41
C ARG A 180 -15.82 -24.83 18.28
N LYS A 181 -16.15 -25.73 17.35
CA LYS A 181 -15.32 -26.05 16.18
C LYS A 181 -15.19 -24.84 15.24
N ILE A 182 -16.30 -24.18 14.90
CA ILE A 182 -16.32 -22.99 14.05
C ILE A 182 -15.49 -21.86 14.68
N SER A 183 -15.59 -21.64 15.99
CA SER A 183 -14.73 -20.66 16.69
C SER A 183 -13.25 -21.02 16.56
N HIS A 184 -12.89 -22.27 16.84
CA HIS A 184 -11.49 -22.73 16.75
C HIS A 184 -10.92 -22.61 15.33
N ASP A 185 -11.68 -23.02 14.32
CA ASP A 185 -11.28 -22.96 12.92
C ASP A 185 -11.11 -21.49 12.45
N ARG A 186 -11.99 -20.58 12.90
CA ARG A 186 -11.86 -19.14 12.64
C ARG A 186 -10.63 -18.55 13.32
N ASP A 187 -10.40 -18.85 14.60
CA ASP A 187 -9.26 -18.32 15.35
C ASP A 187 -7.93 -18.79 14.74
N LYS A 188 -7.89 -20.03 14.24
CA LYS A 188 -6.74 -20.59 13.48
C LYS A 188 -6.55 -19.93 12.11
N ALA A 189 -7.64 -19.63 11.40
CA ALA A 189 -7.58 -18.87 10.14
C ALA A 189 -7.03 -17.46 10.38
N TRP A 190 -7.52 -16.75 11.39
CA TRP A 190 -7.03 -15.42 11.78
C TRP A 190 -5.56 -15.42 12.19
N GLN A 191 -5.10 -16.43 12.93
CA GLN A 191 -3.67 -16.61 13.23
C GLN A 191 -2.83 -16.79 11.96
N SER A 192 -3.33 -17.59 11.00
CA SER A 192 -2.65 -17.85 9.73
C SER A 192 -2.57 -16.60 8.84
N GLU A 193 -3.65 -15.80 8.80
CA GLU A 193 -3.69 -14.51 8.10
C GLU A 193 -2.76 -13.48 8.76
N LEU A 194 -2.73 -13.41 10.10
CA LEU A 194 -1.83 -12.52 10.83
C LEU A 194 -0.35 -12.88 10.57
N GLU A 195 -0.01 -14.17 10.59
CA GLU A 195 1.34 -14.63 10.20
C GLU A 195 1.68 -14.29 8.75
N ALA A 196 0.72 -14.41 7.81
CA ALA A 196 0.94 -14.08 6.41
C ALA A 196 1.20 -12.56 6.24
N VAL A 197 0.41 -11.71 6.90
CA VAL A 197 0.60 -10.26 6.90
C VAL A 197 1.93 -9.88 7.56
N GLN A 198 2.32 -10.51 8.67
CA GLN A 198 3.61 -10.26 9.32
C GLN A 198 4.80 -10.65 8.42
N LYS A 199 4.70 -11.80 7.73
CA LYS A 199 5.72 -12.24 6.74
C LYS A 199 5.79 -11.25 5.58
N GLN A 200 4.65 -10.84 5.02
CA GLN A 200 4.58 -9.83 3.95
C GLN A 200 5.23 -8.51 4.38
N HIS A 201 4.86 -7.96 5.54
CA HIS A 201 5.48 -6.76 6.10
C HIS A 201 7.00 -6.90 6.27
N SER A 202 7.51 -8.08 6.64
CA SER A 202 8.96 -8.32 6.75
C SER A 202 9.67 -8.31 5.39
N PHE A 203 9.04 -8.83 4.33
CA PHE A 203 9.54 -8.75 2.96
C PHE A 203 9.51 -7.31 2.44
N ASP A 204 8.41 -6.60 2.64
CA ASP A 204 8.25 -5.20 2.20
C ASP A 204 9.23 -4.27 2.93
N SER A 205 9.47 -4.50 4.23
CA SER A 205 10.50 -3.79 5.00
C SER A 205 11.91 -4.03 4.45
N ALA A 206 12.23 -5.27 4.05
CA ALA A 206 13.53 -5.60 3.46
C ALA A 206 13.70 -5.02 2.05
N ALA A 207 12.64 -5.05 1.23
CA ALA A 207 12.61 -4.43 -0.09
C ALA A 207 12.78 -2.90 0.00
N LEU A 208 12.08 -2.25 0.93
CA LEU A 208 12.22 -0.81 1.20
C LEU A 208 13.64 -0.46 1.64
N ALA A 209 14.23 -1.22 2.58
CA ALA A 209 15.62 -1.01 3.00
C ALA A 209 16.61 -1.17 1.83
N SER A 210 16.40 -2.17 0.96
CA SER A 210 17.22 -2.35 -0.25
C SER A 210 17.07 -1.19 -1.23
N ALA A 211 15.86 -0.66 -1.43
CA ALA A 211 15.59 0.48 -2.29
C ALA A 211 16.24 1.76 -1.72
N MET A 212 16.15 2.00 -0.42
CA MET A 212 16.81 3.14 0.25
C MET A 212 18.34 3.07 0.09
N ASN A 213 18.94 1.89 0.23
CA ASN A 213 20.39 1.70 0.03
C ASN A 213 20.82 1.99 -1.42
N GLU A 214 20.05 1.54 -2.42
CA GLU A 214 20.36 1.82 -3.82
C GLU A 214 20.17 3.31 -4.15
N ILE A 215 19.14 3.98 -3.60
CA ILE A 215 18.96 5.44 -3.72
C ILE A 215 20.17 6.20 -3.14
N GLN A 216 20.69 5.79 -1.97
CA GLN A 216 21.88 6.40 -1.38
C GLN A 216 23.13 6.21 -2.26
N LYS A 217 23.31 5.02 -2.83
CA LYS A 217 24.39 4.71 -3.76
C LYS A 217 24.30 5.51 -5.06
N LEU A 218 23.12 5.60 -5.67
CA LEU A 218 22.87 6.41 -6.87
C LEU A 218 23.10 7.90 -6.60
N LYS A 219 22.71 8.39 -5.41
CA LYS A 219 23.00 9.77 -4.98
C LYS A 219 24.50 10.04 -4.93
N GLY A 220 25.30 9.15 -4.33
CA GLY A 220 26.76 9.28 -4.28
C GLY A 220 27.42 9.22 -5.66
N GLN A 221 26.89 8.39 -6.58
CA GLN A 221 27.34 8.37 -7.97
C GLN A 221 27.03 9.69 -8.70
N LEU A 222 25.84 10.26 -8.49
CA LEU A 222 25.47 11.55 -9.09
C LEU A 222 26.33 12.71 -8.56
N GLU A 223 26.65 12.70 -7.27
CA GLU A 223 27.56 13.67 -6.63
C GLU A 223 28.97 13.59 -7.21
N MET A 224 29.55 12.38 -7.33
CA MET A 224 30.84 12.17 -8.02
C MET A 224 30.83 12.63 -9.49
N VAL A 225 29.74 12.37 -10.23
CA VAL A 225 29.62 12.82 -11.62
C VAL A 225 29.62 14.35 -11.69
N ALA A 226 28.81 15.02 -10.86
CA ALA A 226 28.76 16.47 -10.79
C ALA A 226 30.12 17.10 -10.40
N GLU A 227 30.86 16.50 -9.46
CA GLU A 227 32.23 16.91 -9.13
C GLU A 227 33.19 16.76 -10.32
N SER A 228 33.11 15.64 -11.05
CA SER A 228 33.95 15.38 -12.21
C SER A 228 33.65 16.32 -13.39
N GLU A 229 32.37 16.63 -13.62
CA GLU A 229 31.93 17.61 -14.61
C GLU A 229 32.42 19.02 -14.24
N ALA A 230 32.28 19.42 -12.97
CA ALA A 230 32.77 20.71 -12.46
C ALA A 230 34.31 20.83 -12.49
N ALA A 231 35.05 19.71 -12.46
CA ALA A 231 36.50 19.69 -12.70
C ALA A 231 36.82 19.79 -14.20
N GLN A 232 36.06 19.11 -15.05
CA GLN A 232 36.21 19.14 -16.51
C GLN A 232 35.92 20.52 -17.10
N THR A 233 34.86 21.20 -16.65
CA THR A 233 34.53 22.57 -17.09
C THR A 233 35.63 23.56 -16.74
N LYS A 234 36.14 23.54 -15.50
CA LYS A 234 37.30 24.36 -15.09
C LYS A 234 38.55 24.09 -15.93
N HIS A 235 38.81 22.84 -16.28
CA HIS A 235 39.94 22.51 -17.15
C HIS A 235 39.75 23.05 -18.57
N ALA A 236 38.53 22.94 -19.13
CA ALA A 236 38.19 23.52 -20.42
C ALA A 236 38.25 25.07 -20.42
N GLU A 237 37.81 25.71 -19.34
CA GLU A 237 37.93 27.16 -19.11
C GLU A 237 39.40 27.61 -19.07
N SER A 238 40.27 26.88 -18.35
CA SER A 238 41.73 27.14 -18.32
C SER A 238 42.35 27.01 -19.71
N ALA A 239 42.09 25.89 -20.40
CA ALA A 239 42.62 25.66 -21.75
C ALA A 239 42.12 26.73 -22.74
N HIS A 240 40.86 27.17 -22.62
CA HIS A 240 40.35 28.26 -23.43
C HIS A 240 41.04 29.60 -23.08
N ALA A 241 41.29 29.91 -21.81
CA ALA A 241 42.03 31.11 -21.42
C ALA A 241 43.47 31.12 -21.96
N GLU A 242 44.18 29.99 -21.91
CA GLU A 242 45.51 29.80 -22.50
C GLU A 242 45.49 30.02 -24.02
N LEU A 243 44.52 29.43 -24.73
CA LEU A 243 44.34 29.64 -26.17
C LEU A 243 44.05 31.10 -26.53
N GLN A 244 43.29 31.82 -25.69
CA GLN A 244 43.07 33.26 -25.89
C GLN A 244 44.35 34.08 -25.68
N GLY A 245 45.18 33.72 -24.69
CA GLY A 245 46.50 34.32 -24.48
C GLY A 245 47.43 34.12 -25.67
N LEU A 246 47.60 32.88 -26.13
CA LEU A 246 48.40 32.57 -27.33
C LEU A 246 47.87 33.26 -28.59
N ARG A 247 46.55 33.45 -28.71
CA ARG A 247 45.95 34.20 -29.82
C ARG A 247 46.30 35.69 -29.76
N MET A 248 46.36 36.29 -28.57
CA MET A 248 46.83 37.67 -28.39
C MET A 248 48.30 37.81 -28.78
N GLU A 249 49.18 36.94 -28.25
CA GLU A 249 50.60 36.92 -28.60
C GLU A 249 50.83 36.73 -30.11
N LEU A 250 50.02 35.87 -30.76
CA LEU A 250 50.05 35.72 -32.22
C LEU A 250 49.65 37.01 -32.95
N THR A 251 48.65 37.76 -32.47
CA THR A 251 48.30 39.05 -33.08
C THR A 251 49.37 40.12 -32.86
N GLU A 252 50.03 40.13 -31.71
CA GLU A 252 51.13 41.06 -31.41
C GLU A 252 52.36 40.76 -32.27
N THR A 253 52.76 39.49 -32.38
CA THR A 253 53.88 39.04 -33.22
C THR A 253 53.62 39.32 -34.71
N LEU A 254 52.40 39.08 -35.21
CA LEU A 254 52.01 39.48 -36.58
C LEU A 254 52.10 41.00 -36.79
N SER A 255 51.69 41.81 -35.80
CA SER A 255 51.81 43.28 -35.88
C SER A 255 53.28 43.75 -35.90
N LEU A 256 54.17 43.04 -35.20
CA LEU A 256 55.61 43.30 -35.20
C LEU A 256 56.24 42.91 -36.54
N VAL A 257 55.87 41.77 -37.11
CA VAL A 257 56.34 41.32 -38.43
C VAL A 257 55.95 42.30 -39.53
N GLU A 258 54.72 42.84 -39.51
CA GLU A 258 54.29 43.82 -40.50
C GLU A 258 55.06 45.15 -40.36
N LYS A 259 55.38 45.60 -39.13
CA LYS A 259 56.27 46.76 -38.90
C LYS A 259 57.67 46.52 -39.47
N LEU A 260 58.31 45.41 -39.11
CA LEU A 260 59.64 45.05 -39.62
C LEU A 260 59.69 44.93 -41.15
N LYS A 261 58.59 44.49 -41.77
CA LYS A 261 58.43 44.42 -43.23
C LYS A 261 58.33 45.81 -43.87
N ILE A 262 57.67 46.77 -43.22
CA ILE A 262 57.66 48.18 -43.64
C ILE A 262 59.08 48.75 -43.52
N ASP A 263 59.73 48.61 -42.35
CA ASP A 263 61.09 49.10 -42.10
C ASP A 263 62.10 48.53 -43.13
N LEU A 264 62.04 47.22 -43.43
CA LEU A 264 62.86 46.59 -44.47
C LEU A 264 62.62 47.17 -45.87
N SER A 265 61.39 47.57 -46.18
CA SER A 265 61.08 48.19 -47.47
C SER A 265 61.64 49.61 -47.59
N ASP A 266 61.63 50.38 -46.50
CA ASP A 266 62.23 51.72 -46.41
C ASP A 266 63.77 51.65 -46.41
N CYS A 267 64.36 50.67 -45.73
CA CYS A 267 65.80 50.35 -45.82
C CYS A 267 66.20 50.01 -47.26
N ARG A 268 65.45 49.14 -47.96
CA ARG A 268 65.72 48.81 -49.37
C ARG A 268 65.56 50.02 -50.30
N ALA A 269 64.57 50.89 -50.05
CA ALA A 269 64.36 52.09 -50.84
C ALA A 269 65.50 53.11 -50.67
N SER A 270 65.98 53.30 -49.43
CA SER A 270 67.11 54.18 -49.13
C SER A 270 68.45 53.60 -49.60
N GLU A 271 68.65 52.28 -49.51
CA GLU A 271 69.80 51.57 -50.11
C GLU A 271 69.85 51.80 -51.63
N ALA A 272 68.73 51.65 -52.34
CA ALA A 272 68.66 51.89 -53.77
C ALA A 272 69.00 53.35 -54.15
N GLN A 273 68.56 54.33 -53.35
CA GLN A 273 68.94 55.74 -53.52
C GLN A 273 70.44 55.97 -53.28
N ALA A 274 71.03 55.34 -52.26
CA ALA A 274 72.45 55.42 -51.97
C ALA A 274 73.30 54.82 -53.10
N LEU A 275 72.91 53.65 -53.63
CA LEU A 275 73.57 53.03 -54.79
C LEU A 275 73.48 53.91 -56.05
N GLN A 276 72.33 54.54 -56.29
CA GLN A 276 72.16 55.49 -57.39
C GLN A 276 73.09 56.72 -57.22
N LEU A 277 73.22 57.24 -56.00
CA LEU A 277 74.12 58.35 -55.69
C LEU A 277 75.58 57.94 -55.93
N VAL A 278 76.00 56.77 -55.44
CA VAL A 278 77.35 56.23 -55.64
C VAL A 278 77.67 56.06 -57.13
N SER A 279 76.74 55.50 -57.93
CA SER A 279 76.92 55.39 -59.38
C SER A 279 77.07 56.75 -60.07
N LYS A 280 76.32 57.77 -59.60
CA LYS A 280 76.44 59.15 -60.11
C LYS A 280 77.79 59.77 -59.74
N THR A 281 78.23 59.65 -58.49
CA THR A 281 79.51 60.21 -58.04
C THR A 281 80.70 59.47 -58.65
N GLN A 282 80.61 58.16 -58.87
CA GLN A 282 81.62 57.39 -59.59
C GLN A 282 81.78 57.91 -61.02
N LYS A 283 80.69 58.10 -61.77
CA LYS A 283 80.74 58.68 -63.12
C LYS A 283 81.35 60.10 -63.13
N GLN A 284 81.04 60.91 -62.11
CA GLN A 284 81.66 62.23 -61.94
C GLN A 284 83.17 62.14 -61.64
N LEU A 285 83.59 61.16 -60.84
CA LEU A 285 85.00 60.90 -60.54
C LEU A 285 85.76 60.38 -61.77
N GLU A 286 85.16 59.51 -62.57
CA GLU A 286 85.72 59.02 -63.83
C GLU A 286 85.93 60.16 -64.83
N THR A 287 84.95 61.06 -65.00
CA THR A 287 85.12 62.24 -65.88
C THR A 287 86.16 63.23 -65.34
N ALA A 288 86.20 63.46 -64.02
CA ALA A 288 87.22 64.32 -63.39
C ALA A 288 88.63 63.72 -63.47
N ASN A 289 88.78 62.40 -63.39
CA ASN A 289 90.05 61.71 -63.58
C ASN A 289 90.51 61.77 -65.05
N ALA A 290 89.60 61.66 -66.01
CA ALA A 290 89.91 61.81 -67.43
C ALA A 290 90.39 63.24 -67.76
N THR A 291 89.73 64.28 -67.23
CA THR A 291 90.20 65.67 -67.42
C THR A 291 91.51 65.94 -66.68
N ALA A 292 91.71 65.39 -65.48
CA ALA A 292 92.99 65.48 -64.77
C ALA A 292 94.13 64.77 -65.54
N ALA A 293 93.87 63.63 -66.16
CA ALA A 293 94.85 62.93 -67.00
C ALA A 293 95.21 63.73 -68.26
N MET A 294 94.21 64.34 -68.91
CA MET A 294 94.41 65.27 -70.03
C MET A 294 95.30 66.46 -69.61
N LEU A 295 94.97 67.15 -68.52
CA LEU A 295 95.73 68.28 -68.00
C LEU A 295 97.17 67.89 -67.58
N ARG A 296 97.39 66.68 -67.05
CA ARG A 296 98.74 66.15 -66.79
C ARG A 296 99.51 65.92 -68.09
N SER A 297 98.88 65.34 -69.11
CA SER A 297 99.50 65.13 -70.43
C SER A 297 99.90 66.46 -71.07
N ASP A 298 99.02 67.47 -71.01
CA ASP A 298 99.32 68.80 -71.56
C ASP A 298 100.37 69.55 -70.73
N GLY A 299 100.39 69.35 -69.41
CA GLY A 299 101.47 69.83 -68.53
C GLY A 299 102.83 69.21 -68.86
N ILE A 300 102.88 67.91 -69.16
CA ILE A 300 104.11 67.22 -69.62
C ILE A 300 104.56 67.81 -70.97
N LYS A 301 103.68 67.91 -71.97
CA LYS A 301 104.00 68.51 -73.28
C LYS A 301 104.49 69.95 -73.15
N ALA A 302 103.87 70.75 -72.28
CA ALA A 302 104.29 72.13 -72.02
C ALA A 302 105.67 72.19 -71.35
N MET A 303 105.98 71.25 -70.46
CA MET A 303 107.29 71.13 -69.83
C MET A 303 108.36 70.64 -70.82
N GLU A 304 108.03 69.70 -71.71
CA GLU A 304 108.88 69.25 -72.82
C GLU A 304 109.18 70.41 -73.78
N ALA A 305 108.16 71.20 -74.16
CA ALA A 305 108.34 72.40 -74.98
C ALA A 305 109.21 73.46 -74.28
N TYR A 306 109.01 73.69 -72.98
CA TYR A 306 109.86 74.59 -72.19
C TYR A 306 111.31 74.11 -72.10
N ASN A 307 111.52 72.80 -71.92
CA ASN A 307 112.85 72.19 -71.92
C ASN A 307 113.52 72.29 -73.30
N SER A 308 112.77 72.08 -74.40
CA SER A 308 113.25 72.30 -75.78
C SER A 308 113.66 73.75 -76.00
N MET A 309 112.80 74.71 -75.64
CA MET A 309 113.12 76.14 -75.70
C MET A 309 114.33 76.51 -74.83
N SER A 310 114.50 75.86 -73.69
CA SER A 310 115.66 76.08 -72.80
C SER A 310 116.95 75.50 -73.37
N LEU A 311 116.88 74.36 -74.06
CA LEU A 311 118.00 73.77 -74.80
C LEU A 311 118.36 74.62 -76.03
N GLU A 312 117.38 75.09 -76.80
CA GLU A 312 117.56 76.04 -77.90
C GLU A 312 118.13 77.37 -77.39
N LEU A 313 117.70 77.84 -76.21
CA LEU A 313 118.26 79.03 -75.57
C LEU A 313 119.70 78.82 -75.11
N GLU A 314 120.07 77.67 -74.53
CA GLU A 314 121.48 77.39 -74.21
C GLU A 314 122.33 77.16 -75.46
N GLN A 315 121.78 76.58 -76.52
CA GLN A 315 122.44 76.47 -77.83
C GLN A 315 122.65 77.86 -78.45
N SER A 316 121.65 78.73 -78.38
CA SER A 316 121.71 80.15 -78.76
C SER A 316 122.74 80.91 -77.91
N LYS A 317 122.75 80.75 -76.58
CA LYS A 317 123.79 81.31 -75.71
C LYS A 317 125.17 80.71 -75.99
N ALA A 318 125.28 79.48 -76.48
CA ALA A 318 126.54 78.87 -76.88
C ALA A 318 127.01 79.41 -78.24
N GLN A 319 126.09 79.71 -79.17
CA GLN A 319 126.36 80.45 -80.40
C GLN A 319 126.74 81.90 -80.12
N ILE A 320 126.06 82.59 -79.19
CA ILE A 320 126.41 83.93 -78.74
C ILE A 320 127.79 83.89 -78.07
N ARG A 321 128.04 82.96 -77.13
CA ARG A 321 129.38 82.77 -76.55
C ARG A 321 130.44 82.46 -77.60
N SER A 322 130.15 81.68 -78.64
CA SER A 322 131.12 81.42 -79.72
C SER A 322 131.33 82.63 -80.62
N LEU A 323 130.32 83.48 -80.83
CA LEU A 323 130.41 84.77 -81.53
C LEU A 323 131.11 85.85 -80.68
N GLU A 324 130.88 85.89 -79.37
CA GLU A 324 131.60 86.72 -78.40
C GLU A 324 133.06 86.26 -78.27
N GLU A 325 133.33 84.96 -78.32
CA GLU A 325 134.68 84.42 -78.42
C GLU A 325 135.30 84.73 -79.80
N LEU A 326 134.51 84.81 -80.87
CA LEU A 326 134.94 85.28 -82.20
C LEU A 326 135.27 86.77 -82.21
N VAL A 327 134.48 87.60 -81.53
CA VAL A 327 134.75 89.04 -81.31
C VAL A 327 135.97 89.22 -80.40
N SER A 328 136.11 88.40 -79.37
CA SER A 328 137.29 88.40 -78.49
C SER A 328 138.55 87.95 -79.25
N LYS A 329 138.45 86.92 -80.12
CA LYS A 329 139.51 86.48 -81.04
C LYS A 329 139.82 87.50 -82.14
N LEU A 330 138.86 88.35 -82.52
CA LEU A 330 139.12 89.52 -83.39
C LEU A 330 139.82 90.67 -82.64
N GLN A 331 139.91 90.62 -81.30
CA GLN A 331 140.60 91.61 -80.47
C GLN A 331 141.90 91.10 -79.80
N SER A 332 142.16 89.79 -79.76
CA SER A 332 143.37 89.21 -79.17
C SER A 332 144.06 88.22 -80.13
N ASP A 333 144.88 88.78 -81.02
CA ASP A 333 145.87 88.14 -81.90
C ASP A 333 145.29 87.37 -83.13
N LEU A 334 145.73 87.56 -84.39
CA LEU A 334 147.02 87.98 -84.99
C LEU A 334 148.24 87.08 -84.66
N ALA A 335 148.05 85.96 -83.97
CA ALA A 335 149.11 85.00 -83.67
C ALA A 335 148.69 83.54 -83.92
N ASN A 336 149.16 83.00 -85.05
CA ASN A 336 149.52 81.60 -85.29
C ASN A 336 148.48 80.46 -85.08
N SER A 337 147.98 79.96 -86.22
CA SER A 337 148.20 78.57 -86.71
C SER A 337 147.95 77.35 -85.79
N GLY A 338 146.98 76.49 -86.17
CA GLY A 338 147.33 75.10 -86.51
C GLY A 338 146.41 73.90 -86.13
N VAL A 339 145.67 73.36 -87.12
CA VAL A 339 145.72 71.92 -87.54
C VAL A 339 145.07 70.77 -86.68
N LYS A 340 143.92 70.25 -87.16
CA LYS A 340 143.47 68.83 -87.37
C LYS A 340 142.99 67.85 -86.25
N ASN A 341 141.83 67.21 -86.53
CA ASN A 341 141.47 65.75 -86.45
C ASN A 341 141.27 65.07 -85.05
N LEU A 342 140.53 63.95 -84.81
CA LEU A 342 139.70 62.97 -85.60
C LEU A 342 138.76 62.07 -84.69
N LEU A 343 137.70 61.44 -85.27
CA LEU A 343 136.97 60.15 -84.92
C LEU A 343 136.36 59.91 -83.49
N SER A 344 135.08 59.57 -83.22
CA SER A 344 134.17 58.38 -83.48
C SER A 344 134.46 57.11 -82.60
N PRO A 345 133.59 56.05 -82.45
CA PRO A 345 132.21 55.76 -82.93
C PRO A 345 131.24 54.95 -81.96
N THR A 346 129.97 54.74 -82.37
CA THR A 346 129.09 53.51 -82.33
C THR A 346 128.89 52.60 -81.07
N GLY A 347 127.62 52.22 -80.80
CA GLY A 347 127.21 50.79 -80.77
C GLY A 347 126.35 50.20 -79.64
N ASP A 348 125.04 50.05 -79.89
CA ASP A 348 124.15 48.86 -79.71
C ASP A 348 124.03 47.99 -78.41
N VAL A 349 122.91 47.24 -78.40
CA VAL A 349 122.60 45.96 -77.70
C VAL A 349 121.82 45.99 -76.37
N GLU A 350 120.49 45.94 -76.52
CA GLU A 350 119.55 44.91 -76.02
C GLU A 350 119.34 44.47 -74.54
N HIS A 351 118.08 44.08 -74.32
CA HIS A 351 117.59 42.84 -73.70
C HIS A 351 117.15 42.77 -72.21
N ALA A 352 115.84 42.47 -72.09
CA ALA A 352 115.22 41.42 -71.27
C ALA A 352 115.18 41.50 -69.73
N GLY A 353 114.07 41.01 -69.16
CA GLY A 353 113.83 40.94 -67.71
C GLY A 353 112.46 40.40 -67.29
N GLU A 354 111.92 39.37 -67.95
CA GLU A 354 110.79 38.61 -67.40
C GLU A 354 111.29 37.52 -66.45
N SER A 355 110.85 37.55 -65.18
CA SER A 355 110.99 36.42 -64.24
C SER A 355 110.05 36.63 -63.04
N GLY A 356 109.05 35.77 -62.86
CA GLY A 356 108.10 35.86 -61.75
C GLY A 356 107.06 34.73 -61.58
N GLU A 357 106.89 33.83 -62.54
CA GLU A 357 105.73 32.89 -62.56
C GLU A 357 105.79 31.65 -61.64
N ASN A 358 106.83 31.48 -60.81
CA ASN A 358 107.08 30.19 -60.14
C ASN A 358 106.53 30.08 -58.70
N GLU A 359 106.36 31.19 -57.99
CA GLU A 359 106.00 31.16 -56.56
C GLU A 359 104.47 31.21 -56.36
N GLU A 360 103.76 32.10 -57.05
CA GLU A 360 102.29 32.19 -57.05
C GLU A 360 101.61 30.86 -57.44
N ARG A 361 102.22 30.13 -58.39
CA ARG A 361 101.71 28.86 -58.92
C ARG A 361 101.66 27.74 -57.88
N ASN A 362 102.55 27.77 -56.89
CA ASN A 362 102.59 26.80 -55.80
C ASN A 362 101.59 27.17 -54.71
N GLN A 363 101.46 28.46 -54.39
CA GLN A 363 100.54 28.98 -53.38
C GLN A 363 99.07 28.70 -53.76
N LEU A 364 98.70 29.02 -55.01
CA LEU A 364 97.38 28.68 -55.58
C LEU A 364 97.07 27.18 -55.56
N LYS A 365 98.10 26.31 -55.58
CA LYS A 365 97.91 24.85 -55.59
C LYS A 365 97.61 24.28 -54.21
N GLU A 366 98.13 24.90 -53.15
CA GLU A 366 97.79 24.54 -51.77
C GLU A 366 96.37 25.02 -51.42
N GLU A 367 96.01 26.24 -51.81
CA GLU A 367 94.63 26.77 -51.68
C GLU A 367 93.62 25.89 -52.42
N LEU A 368 93.91 25.48 -53.66
CA LEU A 368 93.05 24.57 -54.44
C LEU A 368 92.84 23.21 -53.74
N ASN A 369 93.85 22.70 -53.03
CA ASN A 369 93.73 21.44 -52.29
C ASN A 369 92.91 21.61 -51.01
N SER A 370 93.08 22.74 -50.29
CA SER A 370 92.27 23.10 -49.13
C SER A 370 90.78 23.23 -49.51
N LEU A 371 90.49 23.99 -50.57
CA LEU A 371 89.14 24.18 -51.11
C LEU A 371 88.51 22.84 -51.54
N LYS A 372 89.30 21.92 -52.12
CA LYS A 372 88.84 20.56 -52.45
C LYS A 372 88.42 19.76 -51.22
N PHE A 373 89.16 19.87 -50.13
CA PHE A 373 88.83 19.20 -48.86
C PHE A 373 87.56 19.79 -48.23
N GLU A 374 87.43 21.11 -48.23
CA GLU A 374 86.24 21.81 -47.75
C GLU A 374 84.99 21.45 -48.57
N VAL A 375 85.07 21.43 -49.90
CA VAL A 375 83.98 20.96 -50.79
C VAL A 375 83.61 19.49 -50.50
N GLY A 376 84.59 18.65 -50.14
CA GLY A 376 84.33 17.28 -49.69
C GLY A 376 83.51 17.22 -48.40
N GLN A 377 83.92 17.98 -47.38
CA GLN A 377 83.19 18.08 -46.11
C GLN A 377 81.78 18.67 -46.29
N LEU A 378 81.63 19.72 -47.09
CA LEU A 378 80.33 20.34 -47.37
C LEU A 378 79.38 19.38 -48.11
N ARG A 379 79.89 18.56 -49.05
CA ARG A 379 79.08 17.50 -49.68
C ARG A 379 78.62 16.45 -48.67
N SER A 380 79.51 15.96 -47.80
CA SER A 380 79.14 15.00 -46.77
C SER A 380 78.13 15.57 -45.75
N ALA A 381 78.30 16.84 -45.36
CA ALA A 381 77.35 17.54 -44.49
C ALA A 381 75.98 17.73 -45.16
N LEU A 382 75.97 18.06 -46.47
CA LEU A 382 74.75 18.18 -47.26
C LEU A 382 74.00 16.84 -47.33
N GLU A 383 74.68 15.74 -47.66
CA GLU A 383 74.10 14.39 -47.74
C GLU A 383 73.54 13.91 -46.39
N VAL A 384 74.22 14.22 -45.28
CA VAL A 384 73.72 13.97 -43.90
C VAL A 384 72.50 14.85 -43.55
N SER A 385 72.41 16.06 -44.08
CA SER A 385 71.24 16.93 -43.87
C SER A 385 70.03 16.50 -44.71
N GLU A 386 70.26 16.06 -45.95
CA GLU A 386 69.23 15.61 -46.88
C GLU A 386 68.61 14.28 -46.44
N THR A 387 69.43 13.32 -46.01
CA THR A 387 68.96 12.06 -45.42
C THR A 387 68.13 12.28 -44.16
N ARG A 388 68.55 13.19 -43.27
CA ARG A 388 67.78 13.55 -42.06
C ARG A 388 66.43 14.20 -42.41
N TYR A 389 66.42 15.14 -43.36
CA TYR A 389 65.18 15.75 -43.85
C TYR A 389 64.21 14.71 -44.42
N GLN A 390 64.70 13.76 -45.22
CA GLN A 390 63.87 12.68 -45.76
C GLN A 390 63.32 11.76 -44.66
N GLU A 391 64.12 11.43 -43.64
CA GLU A 391 63.67 10.60 -42.53
C GLU A 391 62.63 11.33 -41.64
N GLU A 392 62.85 12.60 -41.32
CA GLU A 392 61.87 13.46 -40.63
C GLU A 392 60.56 13.59 -41.42
N TYR A 393 60.64 13.75 -42.75
CA TYR A 393 59.48 13.80 -43.64
C TYR A 393 58.68 12.48 -43.64
N ILE A 394 59.37 11.33 -43.68
CA ILE A 394 58.75 10.01 -43.58
C ILE A 394 58.09 9.81 -42.22
N GLN A 395 58.78 10.14 -41.11
CA GLN A 395 58.24 10.01 -39.76
C GLN A 395 57.00 10.91 -39.56
N SER A 396 57.06 12.17 -39.99
CA SER A 396 55.93 13.10 -39.95
C SER A 396 54.73 12.56 -40.75
N THR A 397 54.95 12.08 -41.98
CA THR A 397 53.89 11.52 -42.83
C THR A 397 53.24 10.29 -42.19
N LEU A 398 54.03 9.42 -41.55
CA LEU A 398 53.53 8.23 -40.85
C LEU A 398 52.74 8.59 -39.58
N GLN A 399 53.21 9.56 -38.79
CA GLN A 399 52.51 10.06 -37.60
C GLN A 399 51.16 10.68 -37.97
N ILE A 400 51.14 11.54 -38.99
CA ILE A 400 49.90 12.14 -39.53
C ILE A 400 48.92 11.04 -39.95
N ARG A 401 49.38 10.04 -40.73
CA ARG A 401 48.53 8.95 -41.20
C ARG A 401 47.97 8.10 -40.06
N SER A 402 48.80 7.81 -39.05
CA SER A 402 48.36 7.08 -37.85
C SER A 402 47.33 7.85 -37.03
N ALA A 403 47.50 9.18 -36.90
CA ALA A 403 46.53 10.03 -36.22
C ALA A 403 45.18 10.05 -36.96
N TYR A 404 45.18 10.16 -38.29
CA TYR A 404 43.95 10.05 -39.09
C TYR A 404 43.25 8.69 -38.92
N GLU A 405 43.99 7.58 -38.95
CA GLU A 405 43.42 6.23 -38.77
C GLU A 405 42.80 6.05 -37.37
N GLN A 406 43.42 6.63 -36.33
CA GLN A 406 42.86 6.65 -34.97
C GLN A 406 41.58 7.49 -34.90
N VAL A 407 41.54 8.66 -35.53
CA VAL A 407 40.34 9.51 -35.62
C VAL A 407 39.20 8.82 -36.36
N GLU A 408 39.49 8.08 -37.45
CA GLU A 408 38.45 7.29 -38.14
C GLU A 408 37.89 6.16 -37.27
N LYS A 409 38.74 5.44 -36.53
CA LYS A 409 38.30 4.41 -35.57
C LYS A 409 37.39 5.00 -34.50
N VAL A 410 37.79 6.11 -33.87
CA VAL A 410 36.98 6.81 -32.86
C VAL A 410 35.63 7.29 -33.43
N LYS A 411 35.59 7.79 -34.67
CA LYS A 411 34.33 8.17 -35.35
C LYS A 411 33.40 6.99 -35.61
N LEU A 412 33.94 5.84 -36.02
CA LEU A 412 33.15 4.63 -36.23
C LEU A 412 32.61 4.07 -34.91
N GLU A 413 33.41 4.11 -33.85
CA GLU A 413 33.01 3.70 -32.51
C GLU A 413 31.97 4.65 -31.89
N SER A 414 32.11 5.98 -32.08
CA SER A 414 31.13 6.96 -31.60
C SER A 414 29.80 6.82 -32.35
N GLY A 415 29.82 6.75 -33.69
CA GLY A 415 28.61 6.57 -34.50
C GLY A 415 27.87 5.26 -34.20
N LYS A 416 28.60 4.18 -33.86
CA LYS A 416 27.98 2.93 -33.38
C LYS A 416 27.30 3.12 -32.02
N ARG A 417 27.95 3.83 -31.09
CA ARG A 417 27.40 4.11 -29.75
C ARG A 417 26.19 5.06 -29.81
N GLU A 418 26.22 6.05 -30.70
CA GLU A 418 25.10 6.94 -30.99
C GLU A 418 23.89 6.16 -31.51
N ALA A 419 24.08 5.26 -32.49
CA ALA A 419 23.01 4.41 -33.01
C ALA A 419 22.45 3.42 -31.97
N GLU A 420 23.29 2.89 -31.07
CA GLU A 420 22.85 2.07 -29.93
C GLU A 420 21.97 2.88 -28.95
N LEU A 421 22.39 4.09 -28.59
CA LEU A 421 21.64 4.99 -27.72
C LEU A 421 20.31 5.46 -28.35
N GLU A 422 20.30 5.75 -29.65
CA GLU A 422 19.08 6.17 -30.36
C GLU A 422 18.06 5.01 -30.44
N ALA A 423 18.51 3.77 -30.64
CA ALA A 423 17.65 2.59 -30.58
C ALA A 423 17.08 2.33 -29.16
N GLU A 424 17.87 2.56 -28.10
CA GLU A 424 17.37 2.50 -26.72
C GLU A 424 16.37 3.62 -26.41
N LEU A 425 16.58 4.82 -26.96
CA LEU A 425 15.72 5.98 -26.80
C LEU A 425 14.37 5.79 -27.50
N GLU A 426 14.34 5.25 -28.73
CA GLU A 426 13.08 4.89 -29.40
C GLU A 426 12.32 3.78 -28.66
N LYS A 427 13.03 2.79 -28.12
CA LYS A 427 12.43 1.76 -27.25
C LYS A 427 11.88 2.35 -25.95
N ALA A 428 12.55 3.35 -25.37
CA ALA A 428 12.05 4.05 -24.19
C ALA A 428 10.77 4.86 -24.52
N LYS A 429 10.73 5.54 -25.68
CA LYS A 429 9.52 6.21 -26.18
C LYS A 429 8.35 5.24 -26.34
N SER A 430 8.55 4.10 -27.02
CA SER A 430 7.47 3.12 -27.22
C SER A 430 6.93 2.57 -25.89
N ASN A 431 7.80 2.33 -24.91
CA ASN A 431 7.39 1.90 -23.58
C ASN A 431 6.58 2.99 -22.84
N ILE A 432 6.94 4.27 -23.01
CA ILE A 432 6.19 5.39 -22.43
C ILE A 432 4.79 5.51 -23.08
N GLU A 433 4.70 5.32 -24.39
CA GLU A 433 3.42 5.31 -25.11
C GLU A 433 2.54 4.13 -24.69
N GLU A 434 3.09 2.92 -24.54
CA GLU A 434 2.40 1.74 -24.02
C GLU A 434 1.89 1.96 -22.59
N LEU A 435 2.73 2.49 -21.69
CA LEU A 435 2.33 2.81 -20.32
C LEU A 435 1.26 3.90 -20.27
N ARG A 436 1.30 4.87 -21.19
CA ARG A 436 0.28 5.93 -21.31
C ARG A 436 -1.06 5.39 -21.79
N ALA A 437 -1.06 4.46 -22.75
CA ALA A 437 -2.27 3.77 -23.19
C ALA A 437 -2.90 2.98 -22.03
N ASN A 438 -2.10 2.14 -21.35
CA ASN A 438 -2.55 1.38 -20.18
C ASN A 438 -3.11 2.28 -19.05
N LEU A 439 -2.54 3.48 -18.86
CA LEU A 439 -3.04 4.44 -17.88
C LEU A 439 -4.41 5.01 -18.29
N MET A 440 -4.59 5.39 -19.55
CA MET A 440 -5.89 5.87 -20.04
C MET A 440 -6.96 4.77 -19.95
N ASP A 441 -6.63 3.52 -20.31
CA ASP A 441 -7.56 2.39 -20.14
C ASP A 441 -7.99 2.24 -18.67
N LYS A 442 -7.05 2.31 -17.73
CA LYS A 442 -7.35 2.27 -16.29
C LYS A 442 -8.13 3.47 -15.78
N GLU A 443 -7.92 4.65 -16.35
CA GLU A 443 -8.73 5.85 -16.07
C GLU A 443 -10.18 5.66 -16.55
N THR A 444 -10.40 5.06 -17.72
CA THR A 444 -11.76 4.75 -18.20
C THR A 444 -12.45 3.66 -17.38
N GLU A 445 -11.73 2.63 -16.92
CA GLU A 445 -12.27 1.63 -15.98
C GLU A 445 -12.70 2.30 -14.65
N LEU A 446 -11.87 3.20 -14.11
CA LEU A 446 -12.19 3.93 -12.88
C LEU A 446 -13.39 4.86 -13.02
N LEU A 447 -13.54 5.53 -14.18
CA LEU A 447 -14.72 6.34 -14.48
C LEU A 447 -15.99 5.47 -14.51
N SER A 448 -15.97 4.33 -15.21
CA SER A 448 -17.09 3.38 -15.24
C SER A 448 -17.47 2.90 -13.83
N VAL A 449 -16.48 2.55 -13.00
CA VAL A 449 -16.72 2.14 -11.60
C VAL A 449 -17.23 3.30 -10.75
N SER A 450 -16.84 4.55 -11.02
CA SER A 450 -17.38 5.73 -10.34
C SER A 450 -18.86 5.95 -10.70
N GLU A 451 -19.21 5.89 -11.99
CA GLU A 451 -20.59 5.99 -12.48
C GLU A 451 -21.48 4.88 -11.91
N GLU A 452 -20.98 3.64 -11.85
CA GLU A 452 -21.69 2.53 -11.21
C GLU A 452 -21.89 2.76 -9.70
N ASN A 453 -20.87 3.25 -8.99
CA ASN A 453 -20.98 3.57 -7.57
C ASN A 453 -21.98 4.70 -7.29
N GLU A 454 -22.00 5.76 -8.11
CA GLU A 454 -23.00 6.81 -8.03
C GLU A 454 -24.42 6.26 -8.27
N GLY A 455 -24.59 5.42 -9.29
CA GLY A 455 -25.86 4.75 -9.59
C GLY A 455 -26.33 3.77 -8.50
N LEU A 456 -25.41 3.12 -7.79
CA LEU A 456 -25.70 2.30 -6.60
C LEU A 456 -26.04 3.18 -5.39
N ASN A 457 -25.32 4.28 -5.18
CA ASN A 457 -25.56 5.19 -4.07
C ASN A 457 -26.95 5.85 -4.18
N LEU A 458 -27.36 6.27 -5.39
CA LEU A 458 -28.73 6.74 -5.67
C LEU A 458 -29.80 5.67 -5.40
N LYS A 459 -29.51 4.39 -5.66
CA LYS A 459 -30.41 3.29 -5.30
C LYS A 459 -30.46 3.06 -3.79
N ILE A 460 -29.35 3.23 -3.07
CA ILE A 460 -29.32 3.13 -1.60
C ILE A 460 -30.09 4.31 -0.99
N GLU A 461 -29.92 5.52 -1.51
CA GLU A 461 -30.64 6.72 -1.11
C GLU A 461 -32.16 6.57 -1.36
N LYS A 462 -32.56 6.08 -2.53
CA LYS A 462 -33.98 5.80 -2.82
C LYS A 462 -34.56 4.66 -1.97
N ASN A 463 -33.75 3.66 -1.62
CA ASN A 463 -34.15 2.60 -0.68
C ASN A 463 -33.95 3.02 0.79
N GLN A 464 -33.72 4.31 1.10
CA GLN A 464 -33.70 4.75 2.48
C GLN A 464 -35.01 4.38 3.16
N PRO A 465 -34.95 4.02 4.45
CA PRO A 465 -36.13 3.59 5.17
C PRO A 465 -37.15 4.73 5.28
N HIS A 466 -36.78 6.00 5.11
CA HIS A 466 -37.67 7.14 5.31
C HIS A 466 -38.96 7.15 4.46
N GLU A 467 -38.93 6.64 3.20
CA GLU A 467 -40.14 6.47 2.39
C GLU A 467 -40.96 5.26 2.88
N ARG A 468 -40.31 4.11 3.11
CA ARG A 468 -40.98 2.87 3.49
C ARG A 468 -41.48 2.84 4.94
N GLU A 469 -40.81 3.53 5.85
CA GLU A 469 -41.25 3.83 7.21
C GLU A 469 -42.44 4.79 7.20
N SER A 470 -42.49 5.74 6.26
CA SER A 470 -43.66 6.61 6.08
C SER A 470 -44.88 5.81 5.62
N GLU A 471 -44.71 4.92 4.63
CA GLU A 471 -45.75 3.97 4.19
C GLU A 471 -46.23 3.09 5.35
N LEU A 472 -45.30 2.42 6.05
CA LEU A 472 -45.62 1.56 7.20
C LEU A 472 -46.25 2.33 8.36
N ALA A 473 -45.85 3.58 8.62
CA ALA A 473 -46.44 4.42 9.66
C ALA A 473 -47.86 4.87 9.31
N MET A 474 -48.19 5.08 8.03
CA MET A 474 -49.56 5.30 7.59
C MET A 474 -50.41 4.03 7.75
N GLU A 475 -49.86 2.87 7.41
CA GLU A 475 -50.54 1.58 7.53
C GLU A 475 -50.78 1.18 9.00
N MET A 476 -49.81 1.43 9.89
CA MET A 476 -49.98 1.27 11.34
C MET A 476 -51.10 2.17 11.89
N LYS A 477 -51.12 3.47 11.54
CA LYS A 477 -52.19 4.39 11.98
C LYS A 477 -53.58 3.96 11.51
N LYS A 478 -53.67 3.35 10.32
CA LYS A 478 -54.92 2.79 9.81
C LYS A 478 -55.36 1.59 10.65
N LEU A 479 -54.46 0.65 10.92
CA LEU A 479 -54.75 -0.51 11.77
C LEU A 479 -55.09 -0.12 13.22
N GLU A 480 -54.46 0.94 13.75
CA GLU A 480 -54.83 1.52 15.06
C GLU A 480 -56.26 2.07 15.06
N HIS A 481 -56.69 2.73 13.97
CA HIS A 481 -58.06 3.21 13.81
C HIS A 481 -59.07 2.05 13.69
N ASP A 482 -58.79 1.07 12.83
CA ASP A 482 -59.63 -0.11 12.64
C ASP A 482 -59.77 -0.91 13.96
N LEU A 483 -58.69 -1.02 14.76
CA LEU A 483 -58.72 -1.63 16.10
C LEU A 483 -59.50 -0.80 17.12
N ALA A 484 -59.48 0.54 17.03
CA ALA A 484 -60.27 1.41 17.91
C ALA A 484 -61.77 1.29 17.60
N GLU A 485 -62.15 1.24 16.32
CA GLU A 485 -63.53 1.00 15.90
C GLU A 485 -64.03 -0.38 16.32
N LEU A 486 -63.23 -1.44 16.11
CA LEU A 486 -63.56 -2.79 16.59
C LEU A 486 -63.72 -2.86 18.11
N LYS A 487 -62.87 -2.17 18.88
CA LYS A 487 -63.01 -2.08 20.35
C LYS A 487 -64.28 -1.36 20.77
N ALA A 488 -64.63 -0.25 20.12
CA ALA A 488 -65.88 0.47 20.39
C ALA A 488 -67.10 -0.42 20.09
N SER A 489 -67.11 -1.08 18.93
CA SER A 489 -68.16 -2.03 18.55
C SER A 489 -68.28 -3.22 19.53
N LEU A 490 -67.15 -3.72 20.05
CA LEU A 490 -67.14 -4.78 21.06
C LEU A 490 -67.73 -4.30 22.40
N LEU A 491 -67.39 -3.10 22.87
CA LEU A 491 -67.98 -2.50 24.08
C LEU A 491 -69.49 -2.24 23.93
N ASP A 492 -69.93 -1.77 22.75
CA ASP A 492 -71.36 -1.64 22.43
C ASP A 492 -72.08 -3.01 22.44
N LYS A 493 -71.40 -4.08 22.02
CA LYS A 493 -71.95 -5.44 22.08
C LYS A 493 -71.94 -6.01 23.50
N GLU A 494 -70.92 -5.71 24.29
CA GLU A 494 -70.84 -6.11 25.70
C GLU A 494 -71.92 -5.43 26.54
N THR A 495 -72.16 -4.12 26.34
CA THR A 495 -73.26 -3.40 26.99
C THR A 495 -74.65 -3.89 26.56
N GLN A 496 -74.83 -4.23 25.27
CA GLN A 496 -76.05 -4.91 24.78
C GLN A 496 -76.26 -6.27 25.46
N LEU A 497 -75.21 -7.09 25.57
CA LEU A 497 -75.28 -8.39 26.25
C LEU A 497 -75.58 -8.26 27.75
N GLN A 498 -74.96 -7.29 28.42
CA GLN A 498 -75.21 -6.99 29.83
C GLN A 498 -76.68 -6.59 30.06
N SER A 499 -77.22 -5.68 29.22
CA SER A 499 -78.64 -5.28 29.27
C SER A 499 -79.59 -6.46 29.02
N VAL A 500 -79.31 -7.31 28.03
CA VAL A 500 -80.10 -8.53 27.76
C VAL A 500 -80.00 -9.53 28.90
N THR A 501 -78.86 -9.61 29.59
CA THR A 501 -78.67 -10.48 30.76
C THR A 501 -79.52 -9.99 31.94
N GLU A 502 -79.47 -8.69 32.25
CA GLU A 502 -80.30 -8.05 33.28
C GLU A 502 -81.81 -8.21 32.99
N GLN A 503 -82.23 -8.05 31.72
CA GLN A 503 -83.61 -8.32 31.29
C GLN A 503 -84.01 -9.78 31.51
N ASN A 504 -83.14 -10.74 31.17
CA ASN A 504 -83.39 -12.16 31.42
C ASN A 504 -83.48 -12.50 32.91
N GLU A 505 -82.68 -11.84 33.77
CA GLU A 505 -82.78 -12.01 35.23
C GLU A 505 -84.10 -11.45 35.78
N MET A 506 -84.54 -10.27 35.31
CA MET A 506 -85.85 -9.72 35.68
C MET A 506 -86.99 -10.66 35.25
N LEU A 507 -87.00 -11.12 33.99
CA LEU A 507 -87.99 -12.08 33.49
C LEU A 507 -87.99 -13.38 34.30
N LYS A 508 -86.81 -13.90 34.69
CA LYS A 508 -86.68 -15.10 35.53
C LYS A 508 -87.25 -14.89 36.93
N MET A 509 -87.15 -13.69 37.49
CA MET A 509 -87.77 -13.34 38.78
C MET A 509 -89.29 -13.17 38.65
N GLU A 510 -89.77 -12.60 37.55
CA GLU A 510 -91.20 -12.47 37.26
C GLU A 510 -91.87 -13.84 37.01
N VAL A 511 -91.20 -14.75 36.29
CA VAL A 511 -91.65 -16.15 36.12
C VAL A 511 -91.76 -16.85 37.47
N LYS A 512 -90.72 -16.79 38.33
CA LYS A 512 -90.77 -17.36 39.70
C LYS A 512 -91.89 -16.78 40.54
N LYS A 513 -92.14 -15.46 40.44
CA LYS A 513 -93.25 -14.80 41.13
C LYS A 513 -94.59 -15.33 40.63
N GLY A 514 -94.79 -15.40 39.31
CA GLY A 514 -96.01 -15.95 38.70
C GLY A 514 -96.20 -17.45 38.91
N GLU A 515 -95.13 -18.21 39.17
CA GLU A 515 -95.21 -19.61 39.63
C GLU A 515 -95.67 -19.70 41.09
N LEU A 516 -95.13 -18.86 41.98
CA LEU A 516 -95.53 -18.81 43.40
C LEU A 516 -96.94 -18.22 43.59
N GLU A 517 -97.38 -17.32 42.72
CA GLU A 517 -98.78 -16.86 42.66
C GLU A 517 -99.69 -17.96 42.12
N ARG A 518 -99.28 -18.71 41.08
CA ARG A 518 -100.02 -19.89 40.61
C ARG A 518 -100.10 -21.01 41.65
N SER A 519 -99.04 -21.25 42.44
CA SER A 519 -99.09 -22.25 43.51
C SER A 519 -100.04 -21.82 44.63
N LYS A 520 -100.02 -20.55 45.04
CA LYS A 520 -101.01 -20.01 46.00
C LYS A 520 -102.44 -20.15 45.50
N VAL A 521 -102.72 -19.78 44.24
CA VAL A 521 -104.07 -19.93 43.65
C VAL A 521 -104.45 -21.42 43.54
N HIS A 522 -103.49 -22.31 43.30
CA HIS A 522 -103.72 -23.76 43.33
C HIS A 522 -104.05 -24.26 44.73
N ASP A 523 -103.28 -23.85 45.75
CA ASP A 523 -103.52 -24.20 47.15
C ASP A 523 -104.88 -23.65 47.64
N GLU A 524 -105.22 -22.40 47.30
CA GLU A 524 -106.53 -21.81 47.55
C GLU A 524 -107.65 -22.60 46.86
N ALA A 525 -107.49 -22.95 45.58
CA ALA A 525 -108.45 -23.78 44.85
C ALA A 525 -108.58 -25.20 45.45
N VAL A 526 -107.51 -25.77 45.99
CA VAL A 526 -107.55 -27.04 46.72
C VAL A 526 -108.33 -26.89 48.02
N THR A 527 -108.11 -25.84 48.82
CA THR A 527 -108.91 -25.61 50.04
C THR A 527 -110.39 -25.34 49.74
N LEU A 528 -110.70 -24.66 48.63
CA LEU A 528 -112.08 -24.48 48.15
C LEU A 528 -112.69 -25.82 47.69
N ALA A 529 -111.92 -26.69 47.02
CA ALA A 529 -112.38 -28.03 46.66
C ALA A 529 -112.56 -28.96 47.88
N GLU A 530 -111.74 -28.82 48.91
CA GLU A 530 -111.88 -29.58 50.17
C GLU A 530 -113.06 -29.10 51.01
N THR A 531 -113.29 -27.79 51.10
CA THR A 531 -114.50 -27.24 51.75
C THR A 531 -115.77 -27.57 50.98
N ALA A 532 -115.74 -27.56 49.64
CA ALA A 532 -116.84 -28.05 48.82
C ALA A 532 -117.13 -29.55 49.05
N LYS A 533 -116.08 -30.41 49.12
CA LYS A 533 -116.23 -31.83 49.47
C LYS A 533 -116.70 -32.04 50.92
N ALA A 534 -116.35 -31.16 51.85
CA ALA A 534 -116.88 -31.22 53.21
C ALA A 534 -118.39 -30.89 53.23
N ALA A 535 -118.81 -29.84 52.51
CA ALA A 535 -120.22 -29.50 52.33
C ALA A 535 -121.01 -30.60 51.58
N GLU A 536 -120.40 -31.26 50.59
CA GLU A 536 -120.98 -32.41 49.89
C GLU A 536 -121.22 -33.60 50.84
N ARG A 537 -120.23 -33.92 51.71
CA ARG A 537 -120.40 -34.94 52.75
C ARG A 537 -121.46 -34.55 53.78
N GLU A 538 -121.52 -33.29 54.19
CA GLU A 538 -122.55 -32.80 55.11
C GLU A 538 -123.96 -32.88 54.49
N ALA A 539 -124.08 -32.55 53.20
CA ALA A 539 -125.32 -32.70 52.43
C ALA A 539 -125.73 -34.17 52.32
N LEU A 540 -124.79 -35.09 52.03
CA LEU A 540 -125.04 -36.54 52.02
C LEU A 540 -125.48 -37.05 53.40
N VAL A 541 -124.86 -36.57 54.48
CA VAL A 541 -125.28 -36.91 55.86
C VAL A 541 -126.71 -36.41 56.13
N LYS A 542 -127.04 -35.17 55.74
CA LYS A 542 -128.40 -34.62 55.86
C LYS A 542 -129.43 -35.38 55.01
N LEU A 543 -129.03 -35.86 53.83
CA LEU A 543 -129.87 -36.68 52.96
C LEU A 543 -130.09 -38.08 53.58
N GLY A 544 -129.09 -38.63 54.26
CA GLY A 544 -129.22 -39.81 55.12
C GLY A 544 -130.27 -39.63 56.22
N HIS A 545 -130.16 -38.55 57.00
CA HIS A 545 -131.15 -38.22 58.05
C HIS A 545 -132.55 -38.00 57.48
N LEU A 546 -132.70 -37.34 56.31
CA LEU A 546 -134.00 -37.19 55.64
C LEU A 546 -134.57 -38.52 55.11
N THR A 547 -133.72 -39.47 54.71
CA THR A 547 -134.19 -40.83 54.38
C THR A 547 -134.55 -41.64 55.62
N GLU A 548 -133.89 -41.44 56.76
CA GLU A 548 -134.29 -42.02 58.04
C GLU A 548 -135.61 -41.39 58.55
N GLU A 549 -135.79 -40.07 58.44
CA GLU A 549 -137.06 -39.39 58.74
C GLU A 549 -138.19 -39.85 57.81
N GLN A 550 -137.93 -40.09 56.51
CA GLN A 550 -138.93 -40.66 55.60
C GLN A 550 -139.26 -42.13 55.90
N ILE A 551 -138.33 -42.91 56.46
CA ILE A 551 -138.61 -44.26 56.95
C ILE A 551 -139.47 -44.21 58.22
N ILE A 552 -139.16 -43.31 59.16
CA ILE A 552 -139.94 -43.13 60.40
C ILE A 552 -141.37 -42.64 60.10
N VAL A 553 -141.52 -41.68 59.18
CA VAL A 553 -142.85 -41.18 58.73
C VAL A 553 -143.62 -42.22 57.90
N ALA A 554 -142.94 -43.21 57.30
CA ALA A 554 -143.59 -44.35 56.66
C ALA A 554 -144.05 -45.43 57.66
N GLU A 555 -143.42 -45.55 58.83
CA GLU A 555 -143.85 -46.47 59.89
C GLU A 555 -145.02 -45.89 60.74
N GLU A 556 -145.12 -44.56 60.92
CA GLU A 556 -146.25 -43.93 61.63
C GLU A 556 -147.57 -43.84 60.83
N GLN A 557 -147.64 -44.33 59.58
CA GLN A 557 -148.90 -44.44 58.82
C GLN A 557 -149.55 -45.83 58.87
N HIS A 558 -149.13 -46.69 59.82
CA HIS A 558 -149.63 -48.07 59.90
C HIS A 558 -150.04 -48.57 61.30
N GLU A 559 -150.67 -47.73 62.12
CA GLU A 559 -151.55 -48.17 63.24
C GLU A 559 -152.78 -47.26 63.45
#